data_AF-A0A929GQS6-F1
#
_entry.id   AF-A0A929GQS6-F1
#
_cell.length_a   1.000
_cell.length_b   1.000
_cell.length_c   1.000
_cell.angle_alpha   90.00
_cell.angle_beta   90.00
_cell.angle_gamma   90.00
#
_symmetry.space_group_name_H-M   'P 1'
#
loop_
_entity.id
_entity.type
_entity.pdbx_description
1 polymer ?
#
loop_
_entity_poly.entity_id
_entity_poly.type
_entity_poly.pdbx_seq_one_letter_code
_entity_poly.pdbx_strand_id
1 'polypeptide(L)'
;MYQIVWTIIVSALNMTYFFFYHTVVGLEPVLIFLAMAIYMVWDSINEPLIGFLVDRNFKWTRKWGRRFPWVVVSIIPWCLSFYLIYTPPNVDPAINPWPVFGWLIMSFFIFDTFITILDVNVGTLRADKFRSDAQRKRYSKFFGPIDMIAVAIGTMIPPLFLFGNDRASYALMAAFIVVIAIICAILFLPGVREDKTIIDRYYSKEYERMGFFKGMKEVVKQKSFMVFYASYTTFGIATTLMTAMGLYLVTFIFNGGEDIFIMLMATFLIGAMISVFIWHKYLKKINNTKKVYTIGGFVLCAALIPLSFFVTLVDFMIFFFIAGLAMGCIWTLGVPVVLSDVQDDYVVRTGKNQKGMILG
;
A
#
# COMPACT_ATOMS: atom_id res chain seq x y z
N MET A 1 4.47 -2.48 -12.85
CA MET A 1 4.16 -1.08 -13.19
C MET A 1 3.17 -0.47 -12.21
N TYR A 2 1.92 -0.96 -12.06
CA TYR A 2 0.99 -0.43 -11.04
C TYR A 2 1.59 -0.30 -9.64
N GLN A 3 2.14 -1.39 -9.11
CA GLN A 3 2.75 -1.39 -7.78
C GLN A 3 3.82 -0.30 -7.65
N ILE A 4 4.63 -0.08 -8.69
CA ILE A 4 5.66 0.97 -8.68
C ILE A 4 5.01 2.35 -8.52
N VAL A 5 3.94 2.62 -9.27
CA VAL A 5 3.23 3.91 -9.19
C VAL A 5 2.61 4.11 -7.82
N TRP A 6 1.87 3.10 -7.35
CA TRP A 6 1.27 3.07 -6.03
C TRP A 6 2.29 3.42 -4.95
N THR A 7 3.39 2.67 -4.91
CA THR A 7 4.40 2.81 -3.86
C THR A 7 5.16 4.12 -3.95
N ILE A 8 5.53 4.58 -5.15
CA ILE A 8 6.23 5.87 -5.30
C ILE A 8 5.36 7.01 -4.78
N ILE A 9 4.09 7.07 -5.19
CA ILE A 9 3.17 8.13 -4.78
C ILE A 9 2.95 8.07 -3.26
N VAL A 10 2.62 6.90 -2.70
CA VAL A 10 2.31 6.74 -1.28
C VAL A 10 3.53 7.01 -0.41
N SER A 11 4.72 6.51 -0.78
CA SER A 11 5.96 6.77 -0.05
C SER A 11 6.32 8.26 -0.08
N ALA A 12 6.23 8.92 -1.25
CA ALA A 12 6.48 10.35 -1.36
C ALA A 12 5.47 11.16 -0.54
N LEU A 13 4.18 10.81 -0.63
CA LEU A 13 3.11 11.47 0.14
C LEU A 13 3.40 11.40 1.63
N ASN A 14 3.56 10.18 2.18
CA ASN A 14 3.77 9.94 3.60
C ASN A 14 5.00 10.65 4.16
N MET A 15 6.06 10.79 3.35
CA MET A 15 7.27 11.50 3.75
C MET A 15 7.08 13.02 3.83
N THR A 16 6.26 13.59 2.95
CA THR A 16 6.32 15.04 2.67
C THR A 16 5.06 15.83 3.03
N TYR A 17 3.88 15.22 3.08
CA TYR A 17 2.62 15.94 3.25
C TYR A 17 2.59 16.76 4.56
N PHE A 18 2.98 16.15 5.69
CA PHE A 18 2.88 16.81 6.99
C PHE A 18 3.80 18.02 7.06
N PHE A 19 5.06 17.85 6.65
CA PHE A 19 6.03 18.94 6.62
C PHE A 19 5.59 20.05 5.68
N PHE A 20 5.05 19.72 4.50
CA PHE A 20 4.54 20.71 3.56
C PHE A 20 3.43 21.57 4.18
N TYR A 21 2.38 20.96 4.73
CA TYR A 21 1.26 21.72 5.28
C TYR A 21 1.63 22.48 6.55
N HIS A 22 2.48 21.91 7.40
CA HIS A 22 2.90 22.55 8.64
C HIS A 22 3.92 23.66 8.41
N THR A 23 5.08 23.31 7.81
CA THR A 23 6.24 24.19 7.75
C THR A 23 6.20 25.14 6.56
N VAL A 24 5.71 24.69 5.41
CA VAL A 24 5.75 25.48 4.15
C VAL A 24 4.48 26.28 3.94
N VAL A 25 3.32 25.67 4.22
CA VAL A 25 2.03 26.35 4.07
C VAL A 25 1.70 27.16 5.32
N GLY A 26 2.10 26.71 6.51
CA GLY A 26 1.87 27.38 7.80
C GLY A 26 0.57 26.97 8.49
N LEU A 27 -0.03 25.82 8.13
CA LEU A 27 -1.24 25.32 8.78
C LEU A 27 -0.89 24.72 10.16
N GLU A 28 -1.66 25.08 11.18
CA GLU A 28 -1.45 24.59 12.54
C GLU A 28 -1.48 23.05 12.61
N PRO A 29 -0.54 22.39 13.33
CA PRO A 29 -0.49 20.93 13.42
C PRO A 29 -1.81 20.29 13.84
N VAL A 30 -2.54 20.91 14.78
CA VAL A 30 -3.83 20.41 15.28
C VAL A 30 -4.85 20.27 14.15
N LEU A 31 -4.87 21.23 13.22
CA LEU A 31 -5.75 21.17 12.05
C LEU A 31 -5.31 20.10 11.06
N ILE A 32 -4.01 19.90 10.87
CA ILE A 32 -3.51 18.81 10.02
C ILE A 32 -3.92 17.45 10.61
N PHE A 33 -3.73 17.23 11.91
CA PHE A 33 -4.14 16.00 12.58
C PHE A 33 -5.66 15.80 12.55
N LEU A 34 -6.45 16.87 12.71
CA LEU A 34 -7.90 16.81 12.59
C LEU A 34 -8.32 16.42 11.16
N ALA A 35 -7.69 17.00 10.14
CA ALA A 35 -7.94 16.63 8.75
C ALA A 35 -7.60 15.16 8.48
N MET A 36 -6.47 14.67 9.02
CA MET A 36 -6.10 13.25 8.93
C MET A 36 -7.09 12.34 9.66
N ALA A 37 -7.60 12.73 10.83
CA ALA A 37 -8.62 11.96 11.55
C ALA A 37 -9.94 11.88 10.75
N ILE A 38 -10.36 12.99 10.13
CA ILE A 38 -11.53 13.02 9.24
C ILE A 38 -11.30 12.12 8.01
N TYR A 39 -10.11 12.19 7.42
CA TYR A 39 -9.67 11.32 6.32
C TYR A 39 -9.74 9.83 6.71
N MET A 40 -9.25 9.43 7.89
CA MET A 40 -9.30 8.04 8.34
C MET A 40 -10.75 7.53 8.52
N VAL A 41 -11.66 8.38 9.00
CA VAL A 41 -13.08 8.01 9.08
C VAL A 41 -13.66 7.81 7.69
N TRP A 42 -13.36 8.71 6.74
CA TRP A 42 -13.77 8.57 5.35
C TRP A 42 -13.22 7.28 4.72
N ASP A 43 -11.92 7.05 4.80
CA ASP A 43 -11.22 5.87 4.28
C ASP A 43 -11.87 4.56 4.76
N SER A 44 -12.12 4.45 6.08
CA SER A 44 -12.76 3.27 6.69
C SER A 44 -14.19 2.98 6.19
N ILE A 45 -14.88 4.00 5.67
CA ILE A 45 -16.23 3.87 5.09
C ILE A 45 -16.11 3.62 3.58
N ASN A 46 -15.18 4.30 2.93
CA ASN A 46 -14.99 4.34 1.49
C ASN A 46 -14.53 2.98 0.95
N GLU A 47 -13.58 2.33 1.62
CA GLU A 47 -13.06 0.99 1.28
C GLU A 47 -14.16 -0.06 1.07
N PRO A 48 -14.98 -0.41 2.09
CA PRO A 48 -15.99 -1.46 1.94
C PRO A 48 -17.11 -1.08 0.96
N LEU A 49 -17.48 0.21 0.89
CA LEU A 49 -18.49 0.69 -0.05
C LEU A 49 -18.07 0.53 -1.50
N ILE A 50 -16.84 0.96 -1.83
CA ILE A 50 -16.28 0.78 -3.16
C ILE A 50 -16.14 -0.70 -3.47
N GLY A 51 -15.60 -1.50 -2.54
CA GLY A 51 -15.45 -2.94 -2.71
C GLY A 51 -16.76 -3.65 -3.06
N PHE A 52 -17.85 -3.24 -2.41
CA PHE A 52 -19.19 -3.72 -2.73
C PHE A 52 -19.69 -3.30 -4.13
N LEU A 53 -19.46 -2.02 -4.46
CA LEU A 53 -19.94 -1.39 -5.69
C LEU A 53 -19.25 -1.98 -6.91
N VAL A 54 -17.93 -2.14 -6.87
CA VAL A 54 -17.14 -2.60 -8.02
C VAL A 54 -17.38 -4.06 -8.34
N ASP A 55 -17.83 -4.88 -7.37
CA ASP A 55 -18.18 -6.28 -7.57
C ASP A 55 -19.41 -6.49 -8.47
N ARG A 56 -20.12 -5.42 -8.84
CA ARG A 56 -21.33 -5.49 -9.65
C ARG A 56 -20.98 -5.77 -11.10
N ASN A 57 -21.72 -6.67 -11.72
CA ASN A 57 -21.67 -6.81 -13.18
C ASN A 57 -22.45 -5.63 -13.79
N PHE A 58 -21.79 -4.89 -14.68
CA PHE A 58 -22.37 -3.75 -15.40
C PHE A 58 -22.58 -4.12 -16.87
N LYS A 59 -23.28 -3.26 -17.62
CA LYS A 59 -23.55 -3.48 -19.06
C LYS A 59 -22.27 -3.64 -19.88
N TRP A 60 -21.19 -2.94 -19.51
CA TRP A 60 -19.90 -3.01 -20.18
C TRP A 60 -19.04 -4.23 -19.81
N THR A 61 -19.43 -5.00 -18.78
CA THR A 61 -18.64 -6.14 -18.28
C THR A 61 -18.39 -7.18 -19.37
N ARG A 62 -19.35 -7.42 -20.26
CA ARG A 62 -19.22 -8.37 -21.37
C ARG A 62 -18.23 -7.94 -22.46
N LYS A 63 -17.96 -6.64 -22.60
CA LYS A 63 -17.08 -6.08 -23.65
C LYS A 63 -15.67 -5.79 -23.15
N TRP A 64 -15.55 -5.27 -21.94
CA TRP A 64 -14.29 -4.74 -21.41
C TRP A 64 -13.82 -5.44 -20.13
N GLY A 65 -14.66 -6.30 -19.55
CA GLY A 65 -14.43 -6.87 -18.23
C GLY A 65 -15.05 -6.04 -17.10
N ARG A 66 -15.07 -6.62 -15.90
CA ARG A 66 -15.73 -6.03 -14.73
C ARG A 66 -14.87 -4.92 -14.12
N ARG A 67 -13.56 -5.09 -14.11
CA ARG A 67 -12.59 -4.28 -13.36
C ARG A 67 -11.88 -3.26 -14.24
N PHE A 68 -11.57 -3.62 -15.48
CA PHE A 68 -10.78 -2.77 -16.37
C PHE A 68 -11.36 -1.35 -16.55
N PRO A 69 -12.68 -1.16 -16.76
CA PRO A 69 -13.24 0.19 -16.89
C PRO A 69 -13.08 1.04 -15.62
N TRP A 70 -13.23 0.44 -14.43
CA TRP A 70 -13.00 1.15 -13.17
C TRP A 70 -11.57 1.63 -13.05
N VAL A 71 -10.60 0.76 -13.37
CA VAL A 71 -9.16 1.11 -13.33
C VAL A 71 -8.81 2.23 -14.30
N VAL A 72 -9.36 2.22 -15.52
CA VAL A 72 -9.10 3.28 -16.51
C VAL A 72 -9.64 4.63 -16.02
N VAL A 73 -10.84 4.64 -15.44
CA VAL A 73 -11.49 5.87 -14.97
C VAL A 73 -10.80 6.44 -13.72
N SER A 74 -10.23 5.62 -12.86
CA SER A 74 -9.63 6.09 -11.60
C SER A 74 -8.13 6.38 -11.67
N ILE A 75 -7.36 5.75 -12.57
CA ILE A 75 -5.90 5.85 -12.52
C ILE A 75 -5.36 7.25 -12.80
N ILE A 76 -5.93 7.95 -13.79
CA ILE A 76 -5.50 9.31 -14.13
C ILE A 76 -5.96 10.32 -13.07
N PRO A 77 -7.23 10.33 -12.63
CA PRO A 77 -7.65 11.21 -11.54
C PRO A 77 -6.89 10.99 -10.24
N TRP A 78 -6.55 9.74 -9.90
CA TRP A 78 -5.71 9.46 -8.74
C TRP A 78 -4.32 10.10 -8.89
N CYS A 79 -3.64 9.91 -10.02
CA CYS A 79 -2.35 10.58 -10.26
C CYS A 79 -2.49 12.11 -10.14
N LEU A 80 -3.49 12.72 -10.78
CA LEU A 80 -3.69 14.16 -10.74
C LEU A 80 -4.03 14.69 -9.33
N SER A 81 -4.76 13.90 -8.53
CA SER A 81 -5.09 14.26 -7.15
C SER A 81 -3.85 14.38 -6.25
N PHE A 82 -2.76 13.66 -6.56
CA PHE A 82 -1.49 13.85 -5.87
C PHE A 82 -0.93 15.27 -6.07
N TYR A 83 -1.02 15.82 -7.29
CA TYR A 83 -0.64 17.21 -7.55
C TYR A 83 -1.60 18.21 -6.88
N LEU A 84 -2.88 17.86 -6.79
CA LEU A 84 -3.89 18.67 -6.09
C LEU A 84 -3.53 18.89 -4.62
N ILE A 85 -2.99 17.87 -3.94
CA ILE A 85 -2.55 17.97 -2.53
C ILE A 85 -1.47 19.06 -2.37
N TYR A 86 -0.53 19.19 -3.31
CA TYR A 86 0.56 20.18 -3.22
C TYR A 86 0.23 21.55 -3.83
N THR A 87 -1.03 21.79 -4.17
CA THR A 87 -1.49 23.07 -4.74
C THR A 87 -2.63 23.73 -3.94
N PRO A 88 -2.45 23.93 -2.61
CA PRO A 88 -3.47 24.60 -1.80
C PRO A 88 -3.69 26.06 -2.23
N PRO A 89 -4.86 26.65 -1.91
CA PRO A 89 -5.14 28.06 -2.18
C PRO A 89 -4.06 28.97 -1.61
N ASN A 90 -3.70 30.03 -2.35
CA ASN A 90 -2.70 30.99 -1.90
C ASN A 90 -3.29 32.01 -0.90
N VAL A 91 -3.65 31.51 0.28
CA VAL A 91 -4.08 32.29 1.43
C VAL A 91 -3.10 32.07 2.58
N ASP A 92 -3.01 33.04 3.49
CA ASP A 92 -2.24 32.92 4.72
C ASP A 92 -3.09 32.19 5.79
N PRO A 93 -2.72 30.96 6.20
CA PRO A 93 -3.46 30.22 7.22
C PRO A 93 -3.48 30.92 8.58
N ALA A 94 -2.52 31.81 8.86
CA ALA A 94 -2.51 32.57 10.11
C ALA A 94 -3.66 33.58 10.18
N ILE A 95 -4.13 34.07 9.01
CA ILE A 95 -5.29 34.96 8.90
C ILE A 95 -6.58 34.15 8.80
N ASN A 96 -6.59 33.13 7.92
CA ASN A 96 -7.74 32.28 7.72
C ASN A 96 -7.31 30.85 7.34
N PRO A 97 -7.32 29.89 8.27
CA PRO A 97 -6.86 28.54 8.01
C PRO A 97 -7.88 27.70 7.22
N TRP A 98 -9.16 28.09 7.21
CA TRP A 98 -10.26 27.25 6.71
C TRP A 98 -10.17 26.90 5.21
N PRO A 99 -9.75 27.79 4.28
CA PRO A 99 -9.60 27.41 2.88
C PRO A 99 -8.52 26.35 2.66
N VAL A 100 -7.39 26.45 3.37
CA VAL A 100 -6.31 25.46 3.29
C VAL A 100 -6.71 24.14 3.95
N PHE A 101 -7.36 24.20 5.12
CA PHE A 101 -7.88 23.04 5.81
C PHE A 101 -8.94 22.29 4.98
N GLY A 102 -9.91 23.01 4.41
CA GLY A 102 -10.92 22.45 3.52
C GLY A 102 -10.32 21.85 2.25
N TRP A 103 -9.29 22.52 1.68
CA TRP A 103 -8.55 21.98 0.55
C TRP A 103 -7.81 20.69 0.88
N LEU A 104 -7.13 20.63 2.03
CA LEU A 104 -6.44 19.44 2.51
C LEU A 104 -7.42 18.25 2.60
N ILE A 105 -8.56 18.42 3.26
CA ILE A 105 -9.59 17.37 3.35
C ILE A 105 -10.10 16.95 1.98
N MET A 106 -10.50 17.92 1.15
CA MET A 106 -11.08 17.67 -0.16
C MET A 106 -10.09 16.93 -1.07
N SER A 107 -8.85 17.40 -1.15
CA SER A 107 -7.80 16.77 -1.97
C SER A 107 -7.47 15.35 -1.49
N PHE A 108 -7.39 15.11 -0.17
CA PHE A 108 -7.22 13.77 0.39
C PHE A 108 -8.43 12.87 0.11
N PHE A 109 -9.67 13.36 0.21
CA PHE A 109 -10.86 12.56 -0.10
C PHE A 109 -10.91 12.15 -1.58
N ILE A 110 -10.53 13.06 -2.49
CA ILE A 110 -10.42 12.76 -3.92
C ILE A 110 -9.33 11.72 -4.15
N PHE A 111 -8.15 11.93 -3.55
CA PHE A 111 -7.02 11.01 -3.65
C PHE A 111 -7.41 9.61 -3.17
N ASP A 112 -8.02 9.54 -1.99
CA ASP A 112 -8.53 8.34 -1.34
C ASP A 112 -9.54 7.59 -2.22
N THR A 113 -10.59 8.29 -2.65
CA THR A 113 -11.65 7.71 -3.46
C THR A 113 -11.09 7.02 -4.71
N PHE A 114 -10.18 7.68 -5.43
CA PHE A 114 -9.63 7.09 -6.63
C PHE A 114 -8.60 5.98 -6.37
N ILE A 115 -7.79 6.09 -5.30
CA ILE A 115 -6.86 5.00 -4.94
C ILE A 115 -7.61 3.76 -4.48
N THR A 116 -8.67 3.90 -3.68
CA THR A 116 -9.51 2.77 -3.26
C THR A 116 -10.17 2.09 -4.45
N ILE A 117 -10.70 2.86 -5.43
CA ILE A 117 -11.22 2.28 -6.68
C ILE A 117 -10.13 1.49 -7.40
N LEU A 118 -8.90 2.00 -7.48
CA LEU A 118 -7.79 1.29 -8.12
C LEU A 118 -7.40 0.03 -7.38
N ASP A 119 -7.08 0.14 -6.09
CA ASP A 119 -6.52 -0.93 -5.28
C ASP A 119 -7.48 -2.10 -5.15
N VAL A 120 -8.76 -1.83 -4.91
CA VAL A 120 -9.74 -2.92 -4.80
C VAL A 120 -9.91 -3.64 -6.14
N ASN A 121 -9.98 -2.91 -7.26
CA ASN A 121 -10.11 -3.53 -8.57
C ASN A 121 -8.85 -4.30 -9.00
N VAL A 122 -7.66 -3.72 -8.82
CA VAL A 122 -6.39 -4.37 -9.17
C VAL A 122 -6.09 -5.54 -8.24
N GLY A 123 -6.34 -5.39 -6.95
CA GLY A 123 -6.10 -6.40 -5.94
C GLY A 123 -7.03 -7.61 -6.06
N THR A 124 -8.32 -7.42 -6.38
CA THR A 124 -9.22 -8.54 -6.70
C THR A 124 -8.86 -9.22 -8.01
N LEU A 125 -8.50 -8.44 -9.04
CA LEU A 125 -8.09 -8.96 -10.34
C LEU A 125 -6.81 -9.80 -10.24
N ARG A 126 -5.90 -9.46 -9.32
CA ARG A 126 -4.67 -10.22 -9.05
C ARG A 126 -4.97 -11.69 -8.78
N ALA A 127 -5.92 -11.99 -7.89
CA ALA A 127 -6.28 -13.37 -7.57
C ALA A 127 -7.02 -14.07 -8.73
N ASP A 128 -7.79 -13.32 -9.53
CA ASP A 128 -8.49 -13.87 -10.70
C ASP A 128 -7.55 -14.22 -11.86
N LYS A 129 -6.43 -13.48 -12.00
CA LYS A 129 -5.35 -13.71 -12.99
C LYS A 129 -4.38 -14.79 -12.55
N PHE A 130 -3.95 -14.78 -11.29
CA PHE A 130 -3.01 -15.75 -10.74
C PHE A 130 -3.75 -16.73 -9.84
N ARG A 131 -4.28 -17.82 -10.44
CA ARG A 131 -5.14 -18.77 -9.72
C ARG A 131 -4.38 -19.92 -9.07
N SER A 132 -3.33 -20.41 -9.73
CA SER A 132 -2.55 -21.51 -9.17
C SER A 132 -1.51 -21.00 -8.19
N ASP A 133 -1.20 -21.80 -7.17
CA ASP A 133 -0.13 -21.51 -6.21
C ASP A 133 1.19 -21.22 -6.92
N ALA A 134 1.49 -21.96 -8.00
CA ALA A 134 2.70 -21.75 -8.79
C ALA A 134 2.72 -20.37 -9.47
N GLN A 135 1.58 -19.92 -10.03
CA GLN A 135 1.44 -18.60 -10.61
C GLN A 135 1.57 -17.49 -9.56
N ARG A 136 0.92 -17.64 -8.40
CA ARG A 136 1.00 -16.68 -7.28
C ARG A 136 2.41 -16.56 -6.74
N LYS A 137 3.07 -17.69 -6.49
CA LYS A 137 4.48 -17.74 -6.06
C LYS A 137 5.41 -17.14 -7.12
N ARG A 138 5.14 -17.32 -8.42
CA ARG A 138 5.92 -16.69 -9.49
C ARG A 138 5.73 -15.17 -9.49
N TYR A 139 4.49 -14.69 -9.36
CA TYR A 139 4.18 -13.27 -9.28
C TYR A 139 4.83 -12.61 -8.06
N SER A 140 4.68 -13.22 -6.87
CA SER A 140 5.24 -12.76 -5.60
C SER A 140 6.75 -12.54 -5.64
N LYS A 141 7.51 -13.39 -6.36
CA LYS A 141 8.97 -13.21 -6.56
C LYS A 141 9.36 -11.90 -7.22
N PHE A 142 8.53 -11.39 -8.13
CA PHE A 142 8.78 -10.12 -8.79
C PHE A 142 8.14 -8.97 -8.02
N PHE A 143 6.96 -9.20 -7.44
CA PHE A 143 6.22 -8.20 -6.68
C PHE A 143 7.04 -7.60 -5.54
N GLY A 144 7.58 -8.43 -4.64
CA GLY A 144 8.31 -7.96 -3.45
C GLY A 144 9.51 -7.05 -3.77
N PRO A 145 10.49 -7.49 -4.58
CA PRO A 145 11.65 -6.67 -4.92
C PRO A 145 11.29 -5.38 -5.68
N ILE A 146 10.31 -5.46 -6.60
CA ILE A 146 9.86 -4.27 -7.35
C ILE A 146 9.25 -3.24 -6.39
N ASP A 147 8.47 -3.71 -5.42
CA ASP A 147 7.85 -2.85 -4.42
C ASP A 147 8.90 -2.20 -3.50
N MET A 148 9.88 -2.96 -3.03
CA MET A 148 10.99 -2.43 -2.21
C MET A 148 11.82 -1.38 -2.95
N ILE A 149 12.13 -1.61 -4.24
CA ILE A 149 12.81 -0.63 -5.09
C ILE A 149 11.94 0.62 -5.27
N ALA A 150 10.62 0.44 -5.44
CA ALA A 150 9.69 1.56 -5.57
C ALA A 150 9.59 2.40 -4.28
N VAL A 151 9.67 1.77 -3.09
CA VAL A 151 9.78 2.50 -1.81
C VAL A 151 11.04 3.36 -1.81
N ALA A 152 12.19 2.77 -2.14
CA ALA A 152 13.46 3.51 -2.18
C ALA A 152 13.39 4.71 -3.13
N ILE A 153 12.88 4.50 -4.35
CA ILE A 153 12.69 5.58 -5.34
C ILE A 153 11.71 6.64 -4.82
N GLY A 154 10.57 6.22 -4.26
CA GLY A 154 9.53 7.12 -3.74
C GLY A 154 10.02 8.02 -2.60
N THR A 155 10.91 7.50 -1.76
CA THR A 155 11.54 8.27 -0.68
C THR A 155 12.71 9.14 -1.18
N MET A 156 13.41 8.74 -2.24
CA MET A 156 14.55 9.50 -2.78
C MET A 156 14.14 10.63 -3.73
N ILE A 157 12.97 10.55 -4.38
CA ILE A 157 12.52 11.61 -5.30
C ILE A 157 12.32 12.96 -4.58
N PRO A 158 11.59 13.05 -3.44
CA PRO A 158 11.30 14.34 -2.83
C PRO A 158 12.53 15.20 -2.52
N PRO A 159 13.59 14.70 -1.83
CA PRO A 159 14.77 15.51 -1.52
C PRO A 159 15.46 16.15 -2.74
N LEU A 160 15.31 15.59 -3.94
CA LEU A 160 15.89 16.13 -5.18
C LEU A 160 15.22 17.43 -5.67
N PHE A 161 14.08 17.81 -5.09
CA PHE A 161 13.31 18.98 -5.53
C PHE A 161 13.14 20.04 -4.42
N LEU A 162 13.39 19.69 -3.16
CA LEU A 162 12.99 20.47 -1.99
C LEU A 162 14.09 21.39 -1.43
N PHE A 163 15.06 21.79 -2.25
CA PHE A 163 16.20 22.63 -1.84
C PHE A 163 15.82 23.99 -1.24
N GLY A 164 14.63 24.53 -1.57
CA GLY A 164 14.13 25.82 -1.06
C GLY A 164 13.02 25.73 -0.01
N ASN A 165 12.46 24.53 0.24
CA ASN A 165 11.29 24.33 1.10
C ASN A 165 10.12 25.30 0.82
N ASP A 166 9.92 25.70 -0.44
CA ASP A 166 8.85 26.60 -0.86
C ASP A 166 7.72 25.86 -1.61
N ARG A 167 6.56 26.51 -1.74
CA ARG A 167 5.37 25.91 -2.38
C ARG A 167 5.62 25.48 -3.83
N ALA A 168 6.43 26.22 -4.59
CA ALA A 168 6.70 25.89 -5.99
C ALA A 168 7.56 24.64 -6.13
N SER A 169 8.56 24.45 -5.25
CA SER A 169 9.36 23.23 -5.18
C SER A 169 8.51 21.97 -4.96
N TYR A 170 7.55 22.01 -4.02
CA TYR A 170 6.64 20.89 -3.77
C TYR A 170 5.67 20.65 -4.93
N ALA A 171 5.13 21.70 -5.55
CA ALA A 171 4.29 21.57 -6.73
C ALA A 171 5.08 20.95 -7.91
N LEU A 172 6.34 21.33 -8.11
CA LEU A 172 7.19 20.79 -9.18
C LEU A 172 7.54 19.33 -8.92
N MET A 173 7.88 18.96 -7.67
CA MET A 173 8.04 17.57 -7.26
C MET A 173 6.78 16.76 -7.56
N ALA A 174 5.61 17.28 -7.17
CA ALA A 174 4.34 16.60 -7.39
C ALA A 174 4.06 16.42 -8.88
N ALA A 175 4.26 17.46 -9.70
CA ALA A 175 4.10 17.38 -11.16
C ALA A 175 5.02 16.32 -11.77
N PHE A 176 6.29 16.26 -11.34
CA PHE A 176 7.25 15.26 -11.79
C PHE A 176 6.80 13.83 -11.46
N ILE A 177 6.39 13.58 -10.21
CA ILE A 177 5.86 12.28 -9.78
C ILE A 177 4.60 11.92 -10.58
N VAL A 178 3.69 12.88 -10.80
CA VAL A 178 2.47 12.66 -11.60
C VAL A 178 2.79 12.27 -13.04
N VAL A 179 3.77 12.90 -13.68
CA VAL A 179 4.19 12.54 -15.05
C VAL A 179 4.71 11.09 -15.09
N ILE A 180 5.61 10.72 -14.17
CA ILE A 180 6.11 9.34 -14.08
C ILE A 180 4.97 8.37 -13.80
N ALA A 181 4.08 8.73 -12.89
CA ALA A 181 2.94 7.92 -12.51
C ALA A 181 1.98 7.69 -13.68
N ILE A 182 1.68 8.71 -14.49
CA ILE A 182 0.84 8.60 -15.68
C ILE A 182 1.49 7.72 -16.74
N ILE A 183 2.80 7.88 -16.99
CA ILE A 183 3.53 7.03 -17.95
C ILE A 183 3.44 5.56 -17.51
N CYS A 184 3.78 5.28 -16.25
CA CYS A 184 3.72 3.94 -15.70
C CYS A 184 2.28 3.38 -15.64
N ALA A 185 1.28 4.23 -15.42
CA ALA A 185 -0.14 3.89 -15.46
C ALA A 185 -0.56 3.45 -16.86
N ILE A 186 -0.19 4.20 -17.90
CA ILE A 186 -0.48 3.85 -19.31
C ILE A 186 0.17 2.52 -19.67
N LEU A 187 1.43 2.30 -19.29
CA LEU A 187 2.14 1.03 -19.52
C LEU A 187 1.51 -0.15 -18.76
N PHE A 188 0.82 0.11 -17.65
CA PHE A 188 0.14 -0.91 -16.86
C PHE A 188 -1.23 -1.32 -17.44
N LEU A 189 -1.97 -0.41 -18.07
CA LEU A 189 -3.34 -0.65 -18.53
C LEU A 189 -3.54 -1.94 -19.37
N PRO A 190 -2.67 -2.29 -20.34
CA PRO A 190 -2.82 -3.54 -21.09
C PRO A 190 -2.78 -4.78 -20.19
N GLY A 191 -1.96 -4.73 -19.13
CA GLY A 191 -1.81 -5.79 -18.15
C GLY A 191 -3.02 -5.98 -17.24
N VAL A 192 -3.94 -5.01 -17.17
CA VAL A 192 -5.19 -5.07 -16.39
C VAL A 192 -6.33 -5.67 -17.18
N ARG A 193 -6.31 -5.53 -18.50
CA ARG A 193 -7.41 -5.99 -19.34
C ARG A 193 -7.75 -7.45 -19.04
N GLU A 194 -9.03 -7.69 -18.76
CA GLU A 194 -9.55 -9.03 -18.47
C GLU A 194 -9.68 -9.80 -19.79
N ASP A 195 -9.22 -11.05 -19.80
CA ASP A 195 -9.38 -11.93 -20.94
C ASP A 195 -10.79 -12.54 -20.97
N LYS A 196 -11.17 -13.11 -22.12
CA LYS A 196 -12.51 -13.72 -22.26
C LYS A 196 -12.77 -14.79 -21.20
N THR A 197 -11.75 -15.53 -20.78
CA THR A 197 -11.90 -16.57 -19.75
C THR A 197 -12.24 -16.01 -18.37
N ILE A 198 -11.71 -14.84 -17.98
CA ILE A 198 -12.12 -14.15 -16.76
C ILE A 198 -13.54 -13.62 -16.90
N ILE A 199 -13.87 -13.00 -18.04
CA ILE A 199 -15.19 -12.42 -18.29
C ILE A 199 -16.29 -13.47 -18.24
N ASP A 200 -16.11 -14.59 -18.95
CA ASP A 200 -17.10 -15.67 -19.00
C ASP A 200 -17.35 -16.28 -17.61
N ARG A 201 -16.33 -16.30 -16.74
CA ARG A 201 -16.45 -16.76 -15.35
C ARG A 201 -17.31 -15.86 -14.46
N TYR A 202 -17.48 -14.58 -14.81
CA TYR A 202 -18.43 -13.72 -14.09
C TYR A 202 -19.89 -14.05 -14.41
N TYR A 203 -20.13 -14.80 -15.49
CA TYR A 203 -21.46 -15.20 -15.96
C TYR A 203 -21.68 -16.71 -15.90
N SER A 204 -20.66 -17.53 -15.63
CA SER A 204 -20.76 -18.99 -15.67
C SER A 204 -21.59 -19.61 -14.54
N LYS A 205 -21.87 -18.85 -13.48
CA LYS A 205 -22.79 -19.23 -12.41
C LYS A 205 -23.66 -18.04 -12.05
N GLU A 206 -24.97 -18.26 -11.94
CA GLU A 206 -25.90 -17.27 -11.38
C GLU A 206 -25.62 -17.11 -9.88
N TYR A 207 -24.67 -16.23 -9.56
CA TYR A 207 -24.39 -15.87 -8.17
C TYR A 207 -25.38 -14.80 -7.72
N GLU A 208 -26.33 -15.17 -6.87
CA GLU A 208 -27.17 -14.20 -6.19
C GLU A 208 -26.29 -13.37 -5.23
N ARG A 209 -26.12 -12.08 -5.53
CA ARG A 209 -25.24 -11.19 -4.75
C ARG A 209 -25.76 -11.05 -3.33
N MET A 210 -24.90 -11.14 -2.32
CA MET A 210 -25.25 -10.72 -0.97
C MET A 210 -25.38 -9.21 -0.95
N GLY A 211 -26.41 -8.71 -0.24
CA GLY A 211 -26.49 -7.30 0.13
C GLY A 211 -25.30 -6.87 0.99
N PHE A 212 -25.02 -5.57 0.99
CA PHE A 212 -23.84 -4.97 1.63
C PHE A 212 -23.60 -5.44 3.07
N PHE A 213 -24.55 -5.17 3.98
CA PHE A 213 -24.41 -5.52 5.40
C PHE A 213 -24.28 -7.02 5.65
N LYS A 214 -24.97 -7.86 4.85
CA LYS A 214 -24.86 -9.31 4.96
C LYS A 214 -23.47 -9.78 4.51
N GLY A 215 -22.95 -9.21 3.42
CA GLY A 215 -21.61 -9.47 2.92
C GLY A 215 -20.53 -9.10 3.93
N MET A 216 -20.57 -7.87 4.47
CA MET A 216 -19.64 -7.41 5.52
C MET A 216 -19.64 -8.33 6.73
N LYS A 217 -20.83 -8.73 7.21
CA LYS A 217 -20.96 -9.67 8.33
C LYS A 217 -20.32 -11.02 8.02
N GLU A 218 -20.44 -11.52 6.78
CA GLU A 218 -19.83 -12.79 6.38
C GLU A 218 -18.29 -12.71 6.21
N VAL A 219 -17.77 -11.57 5.76
CA VAL A 219 -16.32 -11.30 5.70
C VAL A 219 -15.71 -11.30 7.10
N VAL A 220 -16.29 -10.53 8.04
CA VAL A 220 -15.80 -10.47 9.44
C VAL A 220 -15.92 -11.82 10.16
N LYS A 221 -16.92 -12.65 9.82
CA LYS A 221 -17.01 -14.04 10.35
C LYS A 221 -15.98 -14.98 9.74
N GLN A 222 -15.30 -14.62 8.66
CA GLN A 222 -14.29 -15.47 8.05
C GLN A 222 -13.02 -15.47 8.90
N LYS A 223 -12.78 -16.58 9.60
CA LYS A 223 -11.58 -16.75 10.43
C LYS A 223 -10.29 -16.54 9.63
N SER A 224 -10.21 -17.04 8.40
CA SER A 224 -9.05 -16.87 7.51
C SER A 224 -8.74 -15.40 7.27
N PHE A 225 -9.77 -14.59 7.00
CA PHE A 225 -9.64 -13.15 6.79
C PHE A 225 -9.23 -12.43 8.08
N MET A 226 -9.93 -12.66 9.19
CA MET A 226 -9.62 -11.96 10.46
C MET A 226 -8.21 -12.26 10.98
N VAL A 227 -7.73 -13.50 10.80
CA VAL A 227 -6.34 -13.85 11.15
C VAL A 227 -5.35 -13.14 10.23
N PHE A 228 -5.60 -13.10 8.92
CA PHE A 228 -4.75 -12.36 7.99
C PHE A 228 -4.74 -10.87 8.32
N TYR A 229 -5.91 -10.26 8.48
CA TYR A 229 -6.09 -8.86 8.84
C TYR A 229 -5.30 -8.51 10.11
N ALA A 230 -5.53 -9.23 11.22
CA ALA A 230 -4.80 -8.98 12.46
C ALA A 230 -3.28 -9.13 12.30
N SER A 231 -2.82 -10.14 11.54
CA SER A 231 -1.39 -10.34 11.30
C SER A 231 -0.76 -9.24 10.44
N TYR A 232 -1.48 -8.76 9.42
CA TYR A 232 -1.00 -7.72 8.51
C TYR A 232 -1.02 -6.34 9.17
N THR A 233 -2.04 -6.03 9.98
CA THR A 233 -2.10 -4.83 10.81
C THR A 233 -0.95 -4.80 11.81
N THR A 234 -0.70 -5.90 12.53
CA THR A 234 0.42 -5.98 13.49
C THR A 234 1.76 -5.80 12.80
N PHE A 235 1.93 -6.37 11.60
CA PHE A 235 3.10 -6.14 10.76
C PHE A 235 3.26 -4.66 10.37
N GLY A 236 2.18 -3.99 9.96
CA GLY A 236 2.19 -2.55 9.62
C GLY A 236 2.53 -1.65 10.81
N ILE A 237 2.05 -2.00 12.01
CA ILE A 237 2.43 -1.30 13.25
C ILE A 237 3.93 -1.50 13.52
N ALA A 238 4.43 -2.73 13.41
CA ALA A 238 5.83 -3.05 13.64
C ALA A 238 6.76 -2.32 12.65
N THR A 239 6.40 -2.26 11.35
CA THR A 239 7.18 -1.52 10.34
C THR A 239 7.19 -0.03 10.64
N THR A 240 6.04 0.56 10.95
CA THR A 240 5.92 2.00 11.22
C THR A 240 6.71 2.40 12.46
N LEU A 241 6.58 1.62 13.55
CA LEU A 241 7.34 1.87 14.78
C LEU A 241 8.84 1.71 14.54
N MET A 242 9.28 0.68 13.81
CA MET A 242 10.69 0.47 13.53
C MET A 242 11.28 1.62 12.69
N THR A 243 10.57 2.09 11.66
CA THR A 243 11.00 3.25 10.86
C THR A 243 11.06 4.53 11.70
N ALA A 244 10.05 4.78 12.54
CA ALA A 244 10.05 5.93 13.44
C ALA A 244 11.21 5.88 14.44
N MET A 245 11.43 4.72 15.09
CA MET A 245 12.52 4.50 16.03
C MET A 245 13.90 4.71 15.40
N GLY A 246 14.09 4.36 14.12
CA GLY A 246 15.34 4.60 13.39
C GLY A 246 15.82 6.05 13.48
N LEU A 247 14.90 7.02 13.37
CA LEU A 247 15.24 8.44 13.48
C LEU A 247 15.67 8.80 14.92
N TYR A 248 14.93 8.32 15.92
CA TYR A 248 15.27 8.55 17.33
C TYR A 248 16.63 7.95 17.72
N LEU A 249 16.95 6.75 17.22
CA LEU A 249 18.27 6.12 17.45
C LEU A 249 19.40 7.01 16.93
N VAL A 250 19.24 7.56 15.73
CA VAL A 250 20.25 8.42 15.10
C VAL A 250 20.44 9.72 15.87
N THR A 251 19.33 10.37 16.26
CA THR A 251 19.38 11.65 16.97
C THR A 251 19.87 11.51 18.41
N PHE A 252 19.37 10.53 19.18
CA PHE A 252 19.60 10.48 20.63
C PHE A 252 20.69 9.50 21.08
N ILE A 253 20.95 8.43 20.34
CA ILE A 253 21.99 7.45 20.71
C ILE A 253 23.28 7.74 19.96
N PHE A 254 23.20 7.88 18.64
CA PHE A 254 24.39 8.05 17.82
C PHE A 254 24.87 9.50 17.71
N ASN A 255 24.03 10.48 18.09
CA ASN A 255 24.28 11.91 17.86
C ASN A 255 24.77 12.18 16.44
N GLY A 256 24.20 11.47 15.47
CA GLY A 256 24.64 11.46 14.08
C GLY A 256 23.70 12.23 13.15
N GLY A 257 24.16 12.40 11.92
CA GLY A 257 23.36 13.01 10.84
C GLY A 257 22.50 11.99 10.08
N GLU A 258 21.84 12.50 9.04
CA GLU A 258 20.97 11.73 8.14
C GLU A 258 21.69 10.52 7.49
N ASP A 259 23.01 10.59 7.30
CA ASP A 259 23.82 9.51 6.73
C ASP A 259 23.68 8.19 7.51
N ILE A 260 23.63 8.25 8.85
CA ILE A 260 23.47 7.06 9.69
C ILE A 260 22.07 6.47 9.52
N PHE A 261 21.04 7.33 9.45
CA PHE A 261 19.67 6.90 9.21
C PHE A 261 19.55 6.20 7.85
N ILE A 262 20.09 6.81 6.80
CA ILE A 262 20.12 6.25 5.45
C ILE A 262 20.84 4.90 5.46
N MET A 263 21.97 4.79 6.16
CA MET A 263 22.72 3.53 6.25
C MET A 263 21.91 2.42 6.94
N LEU A 264 21.22 2.71 8.06
CA LEU A 264 20.36 1.73 8.76
C LEU A 264 19.15 1.30 7.93
N MET A 265 18.51 2.24 7.22
CA MET A 265 17.40 1.92 6.32
C MET A 265 17.88 1.14 5.10
N ALA A 266 19.06 1.45 4.57
CA ALA A 266 19.66 0.73 3.45
C ALA A 266 20.00 -0.71 3.83
N THR A 267 20.61 -0.96 5.00
CA THR A 267 20.89 -2.34 5.45
C THR A 267 19.61 -3.14 5.66
N PHE A 268 18.55 -2.51 6.20
CA PHE A 268 17.23 -3.12 6.30
C PHE A 268 16.66 -3.50 4.92
N LEU A 269 16.67 -2.58 3.95
CA LEU A 269 16.16 -2.85 2.60
C LEU A 269 16.96 -3.94 1.89
N ILE A 270 18.29 -3.96 2.03
CA ILE A 270 19.13 -5.03 1.46
C ILE A 270 18.76 -6.39 2.08
N GLY A 271 18.58 -6.45 3.40
CA GLY A 271 18.08 -7.64 4.09
C GLY A 271 16.72 -8.08 3.54
N ALA A 272 15.79 -7.14 3.38
CA ALA A 272 14.46 -7.42 2.82
C ALA A 272 14.52 -7.95 1.38
N MET A 273 15.39 -7.41 0.52
CA MET A 273 15.56 -7.89 -0.85
C MET A 273 16.14 -9.31 -0.91
N ILE A 274 17.16 -9.62 -0.10
CA ILE A 274 17.75 -10.96 -0.03
C ILE A 274 16.73 -11.97 0.50
N SER A 275 15.87 -11.54 1.43
CA SER A 275 14.83 -12.38 2.03
C SER A 275 13.92 -13.03 0.98
N VAL A 276 13.63 -12.33 -0.12
CA VAL A 276 12.71 -12.80 -1.16
C VAL A 276 13.16 -14.15 -1.70
N PHE A 277 14.46 -14.30 -1.96
CA PHE A 277 15.04 -15.54 -2.46
C PHE A 277 14.98 -16.66 -1.41
N ILE A 278 15.31 -16.34 -0.16
CA ILE A 278 15.32 -17.28 0.97
C ILE A 278 13.92 -17.83 1.22
N TRP A 279 12.93 -16.95 1.40
CA TRP A 279 11.56 -17.32 1.72
C TRP A 279 10.88 -18.05 0.57
N HIS A 280 11.15 -17.70 -0.68
CA HIS A 280 10.63 -18.47 -1.82
C HIS A 280 11.26 -19.86 -1.94
N LYS A 281 12.56 -20.01 -1.66
CA LYS A 281 13.22 -21.33 -1.61
C LYS A 281 12.61 -22.19 -0.51
N TYR A 282 12.39 -21.59 0.67
CA TYR A 282 11.77 -22.25 1.81
C TYR A 282 10.30 -22.63 1.53
N LEU A 283 9.53 -21.73 0.90
CA LEU A 283 8.15 -21.98 0.50
C LEU A 283 8.02 -23.10 -0.52
N LYS A 284 8.97 -23.23 -1.46
CA LYS A 284 9.03 -24.38 -2.37
C LYS A 284 9.30 -25.69 -1.63
N LYS A 285 10.19 -25.68 -0.63
CA LYS A 285 10.56 -26.88 0.14
C LYS A 285 9.42 -27.38 1.03
N ILE A 286 8.73 -26.47 1.72
CA ILE A 286 7.63 -26.82 2.64
C ILE A 286 6.31 -27.03 1.89
N ASN A 287 6.11 -26.30 0.79
CA ASN A 287 4.87 -26.26 0.02
C ASN A 287 3.61 -25.96 0.85
N ASN A 288 3.73 -25.16 1.90
CA ASN A 288 2.61 -24.73 2.75
C ASN A 288 2.75 -23.24 3.09
N THR A 289 1.93 -22.40 2.43
CA THR A 289 1.98 -20.94 2.57
C THR A 289 1.70 -20.50 4.00
N LYS A 290 0.68 -21.06 4.63
CA LYS A 290 0.29 -20.72 6.02
C LYS A 290 1.44 -21.00 6.99
N LYS A 291 2.07 -22.17 6.90
CA LYS A 291 3.17 -22.54 7.78
C LYS A 291 4.37 -21.61 7.61
N VAL A 292 4.72 -21.27 6.37
CA VAL A 292 5.84 -20.36 6.08
C VAL A 292 5.55 -18.95 6.57
N TYR A 293 4.32 -18.46 6.38
CA TYR A 293 3.90 -17.14 6.85
C TYR A 293 3.94 -17.04 8.38
N THR A 294 3.47 -18.08 9.10
CA THR A 294 3.57 -18.16 10.56
C THR A 294 5.02 -18.19 11.04
N ILE A 295 5.90 -18.98 10.41
CA ILE A 295 7.33 -19.00 10.73
C ILE A 295 7.95 -17.63 10.50
N GLY A 296 7.64 -16.97 9.39
CA GLY A 296 8.10 -15.61 9.09
C GLY A 296 7.72 -14.61 10.18
N GLY A 297 6.49 -14.68 10.68
CA GLY A 297 6.04 -13.85 11.81
C GLY A 297 6.82 -14.10 13.10
N PHE A 298 7.06 -15.37 13.48
CA PHE A 298 7.88 -15.67 14.66
C PHE A 298 9.34 -15.23 14.52
N VAL A 299 9.92 -15.42 13.33
CA VAL A 299 11.29 -14.96 13.04
C VAL A 299 11.36 -13.43 13.11
N LEU A 300 10.32 -12.72 12.69
CA LEU A 300 10.24 -11.27 12.83
C LEU A 300 10.23 -10.85 14.31
N CYS A 301 9.38 -11.45 15.14
CA CYS A 301 9.37 -11.15 16.57
C CYS A 301 10.74 -11.40 17.20
N ALA A 302 11.38 -12.54 16.88
CA ALA A 302 12.71 -12.87 17.38
C ALA A 302 13.79 -11.89 16.88
N ALA A 303 13.70 -11.42 15.64
CA ALA A 303 14.65 -10.47 15.04
C ALA A 303 14.59 -9.08 15.67
N LEU A 304 13.43 -8.68 16.23
CA LEU A 304 13.25 -7.37 16.84
C LEU A 304 13.71 -7.31 18.31
N ILE A 305 13.75 -8.44 19.03
CA ILE A 305 14.16 -8.49 20.45
C ILE A 305 15.59 -7.91 20.67
N PRO A 306 16.61 -8.29 19.88
CA PRO A 306 17.96 -7.78 20.04
C PRO A 306 18.08 -6.25 19.96
N LEU A 307 17.24 -5.58 19.16
CA LEU A 307 17.27 -4.11 19.00
C LEU A 307 17.05 -3.35 20.32
N SER A 308 16.56 -4.03 21.36
CA SER A 308 16.36 -3.44 22.69
C SER A 308 17.62 -3.44 23.58
N PHE A 309 18.65 -4.21 23.23
CA PHE A 309 19.80 -4.48 24.12
C PHE A 309 21.14 -3.97 23.58
N PHE A 310 21.30 -3.88 22.26
CA PHE A 310 22.57 -3.49 21.65
C PHE A 310 22.59 -1.99 21.35
N VAL A 311 23.76 -1.36 21.50
CA VAL A 311 23.92 0.11 21.42
C VAL A 311 24.92 0.55 20.36
N THR A 312 25.72 -0.36 19.79
CA THR A 312 26.72 0.01 18.78
C THR A 312 26.10 0.10 17.38
N LEU A 313 26.66 0.96 16.54
CA LEU A 313 26.16 1.15 15.17
C LEU A 313 26.22 -0.12 14.34
N VAL A 314 27.30 -0.90 14.50
CA VAL A 314 27.49 -2.17 13.80
C VAL A 314 26.43 -3.19 14.23
N ASP A 315 26.13 -3.29 15.53
CA ASP A 315 25.08 -4.18 16.02
C ASP A 315 23.72 -3.78 15.43
N PHE A 316 23.38 -2.50 15.45
CA PHE A 316 22.15 -2.01 14.84
C PHE A 316 22.09 -2.31 13.34
N MET A 317 23.17 -2.13 12.58
CA MET A 317 23.20 -2.50 11.17
C MET A 317 22.93 -3.99 10.95
N ILE A 318 23.52 -4.87 11.77
CA ILE A 318 23.32 -6.32 11.70
C ILE A 318 21.85 -6.67 12.04
N PHE A 319 21.30 -6.12 13.12
CA PHE A 319 19.94 -6.43 13.53
C PHE A 319 18.87 -5.80 12.62
N PHE A 320 19.10 -4.62 12.06
CA PHE A 320 18.25 -4.05 11.00
C PHE A 320 18.28 -4.92 9.74
N PHE A 321 19.44 -5.46 9.36
CA PHE A 321 19.55 -6.42 8.26
C PHE A 321 18.77 -7.72 8.54
N ILE A 322 18.88 -8.28 9.74
CA ILE A 322 18.13 -9.48 10.17
C ILE A 322 16.62 -9.19 10.23
N ALA A 323 16.22 -8.02 10.75
CA ALA A 323 14.83 -7.58 10.76
C ALA A 323 14.28 -7.44 9.34
N GLY A 324 15.08 -6.89 8.40
CA GLY A 324 14.76 -6.85 6.98
C GLY A 324 14.57 -8.25 6.39
N LEU A 325 15.49 -9.18 6.67
CA LEU A 325 15.39 -10.58 6.27
C LEU A 325 14.09 -11.23 6.77
N ALA A 326 13.65 -10.91 8.00
CA ALA A 326 12.43 -11.46 8.57
C ALA A 326 11.17 -10.80 7.98
N MET A 327 11.12 -9.47 7.94
CA MET A 327 9.98 -8.68 7.44
C MET A 327 9.67 -8.97 5.99
N GLY A 328 10.70 -9.16 5.16
CA GLY A 328 10.51 -9.42 3.74
C GLY A 328 9.72 -10.71 3.44
N CYS A 329 9.60 -11.65 4.39
CA CYS A 329 8.65 -12.77 4.29
C CYS A 329 7.20 -12.29 4.19
N ILE A 330 6.77 -11.48 5.15
CA ILE A 330 5.39 -11.00 5.26
C ILE A 330 5.08 -10.05 4.12
N TRP A 331 6.02 -9.15 3.81
CA TRP A 331 5.92 -8.21 2.70
C TRP A 331 5.72 -8.95 1.36
N THR A 332 6.54 -9.97 1.11
CA THR A 332 6.55 -10.67 -0.17
C THR A 332 5.39 -11.64 -0.32
N LEU A 333 4.99 -12.36 0.74
CA LEU A 333 3.99 -13.41 0.65
C LEU A 333 2.57 -12.94 1.01
N GLY A 334 2.44 -11.93 1.87
CA GLY A 334 1.17 -11.51 2.46
C GLY A 334 0.13 -11.13 1.41
N VAL A 335 0.37 -10.04 0.69
CA VAL A 335 -0.58 -9.53 -0.31
C VAL A 335 -0.70 -10.43 -1.55
N PRO A 336 0.38 -10.89 -2.21
CA PRO A 336 0.22 -11.61 -3.48
C PRO A 336 -0.23 -13.08 -3.31
N VAL A 337 0.11 -13.73 -2.20
CA VAL A 337 -0.20 -15.16 -1.98
C VAL A 337 -1.28 -15.34 -0.93
N VAL A 338 -1.03 -14.91 0.31
CA VAL A 338 -1.93 -15.22 1.44
C VAL A 338 -3.30 -14.55 1.27
N LEU A 339 -3.35 -13.27 0.92
CA LEU A 339 -4.61 -12.56 0.68
C LEU A 339 -5.39 -13.15 -0.50
N SER A 340 -4.70 -13.58 -1.57
CA SER A 340 -5.32 -14.28 -2.69
C SER A 340 -5.93 -15.62 -2.27
N ASP A 341 -5.28 -16.36 -1.37
CA ASP A 341 -5.80 -17.60 -0.80
C ASP A 341 -7.05 -17.34 0.07
N VAL A 342 -7.04 -16.25 0.87
CA VAL A 342 -8.20 -15.81 1.68
C VAL A 342 -9.40 -15.46 0.81
N GLN A 343 -9.17 -14.77 -0.33
CA GLN A 343 -10.23 -14.46 -1.28
C GLN A 343 -10.84 -15.70 -1.92
N ASP A 344 -10.03 -16.69 -2.28
CA ASP A 344 -10.54 -17.92 -2.85
C ASP A 344 -11.28 -18.78 -1.82
N ASP A 345 -10.78 -18.86 -0.59
CA ASP A 345 -11.48 -19.49 0.55
C ASP A 345 -12.88 -18.90 0.74
N TYR A 346 -13.01 -17.57 0.63
CA TYR A 346 -14.31 -16.91 0.70
C TYR A 346 -15.27 -17.34 -0.42
N VAL A 347 -14.78 -17.39 -1.67
CA VAL A 347 -15.61 -17.80 -2.81
C VAL A 347 -16.03 -19.27 -2.69
N VAL A 348 -15.14 -20.15 -2.22
CA VAL A 348 -15.44 -21.57 -2.00
C VAL A 348 -16.48 -21.74 -0.90
N ARG A 349 -16.35 -21.02 0.22
CA ARG A 349 -17.24 -21.13 1.37
C ARG A 349 -18.62 -20.54 1.12
N THR A 350 -18.68 -19.34 0.55
CA THR A 350 -19.94 -18.62 0.33
C THR A 350 -20.62 -19.02 -0.97
N GLY A 351 -19.86 -19.62 -1.89
CA GLY A 351 -20.30 -19.84 -3.26
C GLY A 351 -20.61 -18.53 -3.96
N LYS A 352 -19.98 -17.39 -3.61
CA LYS A 352 -20.27 -16.07 -4.20
C LYS A 352 -18.99 -15.33 -4.59
N ASN A 353 -18.95 -14.81 -5.81
CA ASN A 353 -17.78 -14.09 -6.33
C ASN A 353 -17.83 -12.58 -6.00
N GLN A 354 -17.83 -12.28 -4.69
CA GLN A 354 -17.82 -10.93 -4.12
C GLN A 354 -16.50 -10.66 -3.36
N LYS A 355 -15.38 -10.76 -4.09
CA LYS A 355 -14.03 -10.59 -3.53
C LYS A 355 -13.70 -9.14 -3.18
N GLY A 356 -14.42 -8.15 -3.73
CA GLY A 356 -14.18 -6.73 -3.51
C GLY A 356 -14.41 -6.31 -2.06
N MET A 357 -15.41 -6.88 -1.40
CA MET A 357 -15.69 -6.64 0.03
C MET A 357 -14.64 -7.21 1.01
N ILE A 358 -13.68 -7.99 0.52
CA ILE A 358 -12.54 -8.48 1.34
C ILE A 358 -11.35 -7.53 1.20
N LEU A 359 -11.32 -6.80 0.08
CA LEU A 359 -10.20 -5.96 -0.32
C LEU A 359 -10.38 -4.52 0.08
N GLY A 360 -11.61 -4.03 0.07
CA GLY A 360 -12.02 -2.93 0.93
C GLY A 360 -12.82 -3.50 2.09
#